data_AF-A0A8J8A654-F1
#
_entry.id   AF-A0A8J8A654-F1
#
_cell.length_a   1.000
_cell.length_b   1.000
_cell.length_c   1.000
_cell.angle_alpha   90.00
_cell.angle_beta   90.00
_cell.angle_gamma   90.00
#
_symmetry.space_group_name_H-M   'P 1'
#
loop_
_entity.id
_entity.type
_entity.pdbx_description
1 polymer ?
#
loop_
_entity_poly.entity_id
_entity_poly.type
_entity_poly.pdbx_seq_one_letter_code
_entity_poly.pdbx_strand_id
1 'polypeptide(L)'
;MPDDVQEVRILEKPWVEKYRPARLDDIVGQAHIVKRLKHYARTGSMPHLLFAGPPGVGKCLTGDAKVIANGELTTIGELVERIGNGRFGPTPVKGLKVLGIDEDGRLRELPVEYVYKDKTNELVRIRTGLGRELKVTPYHPLLVNRKNGRIEWVKAEELEPGDRLAVPRFLPAVLEEDPLAEWLGYFIGDGHADAQSNVITFTNTDAKLRKRFMELTERLFPDAKIRERLHRNRAPDVYVNSKMAKELVKGLGLAGRKAERVY
;
A
#
# COMPACT_ATOMS: atom_id res chain seq x y z
N MET A 1 7.83 -43.01 -42.03
CA MET A 1 6.57 -42.44 -41.54
C MET A 1 6.92 -41.36 -40.55
N PRO A 2 6.57 -40.08 -40.80
CA PRO A 2 6.54 -39.07 -39.76
C PRO A 2 5.13 -39.01 -39.16
N ASP A 3 5.07 -38.98 -37.84
CA ASP A 3 3.85 -38.84 -37.05
C ASP A 3 3.22 -37.45 -37.25
N ASP A 4 2.02 -37.42 -37.80
CA ASP A 4 1.19 -36.22 -37.89
C ASP A 4 0.56 -35.91 -36.51
N VAL A 5 1.33 -35.29 -35.62
CA VAL A 5 0.78 -34.71 -34.39
C VAL A 5 0.19 -33.33 -34.72
N GLN A 6 -1.13 -33.27 -34.79
CA GLN A 6 -1.87 -32.01 -34.96
C GLN A 6 -1.79 -31.20 -33.65
N GLU A 7 -0.93 -30.18 -33.62
CA GLU A 7 -0.80 -29.26 -32.51
C GLU A 7 -2.04 -28.33 -32.47
N VAL A 8 -3.02 -28.65 -31.60
CA VAL A 8 -4.20 -27.80 -31.37
C VAL A 8 -3.80 -26.64 -30.46
N ARG A 9 -3.51 -25.48 -31.05
CA ARG A 9 -3.34 -24.23 -30.30
C ARG A 9 -4.68 -23.77 -29.74
N ILE A 10 -4.88 -23.95 -28.43
CA ILE A 10 -5.95 -23.26 -27.70
C ILE A 10 -5.57 -21.78 -27.67
N LEU A 11 -6.10 -20.99 -28.60
CA LEU A 11 -6.10 -19.54 -28.50
C LEU A 11 -6.98 -19.17 -27.31
N GLU A 12 -6.37 -19.03 -26.13
CA GLU A 12 -7.02 -18.40 -24.98
C GLU A 12 -7.53 -17.03 -25.43
N LYS A 13 -8.86 -16.91 -25.57
CA LYS A 13 -9.48 -15.64 -25.96
C LYS A 13 -9.05 -14.56 -24.96
N PRO A 14 -8.72 -13.34 -25.41
CA PRO A 14 -8.42 -12.23 -24.53
C PRO A 14 -9.49 -12.10 -23.44
N TRP A 15 -9.10 -11.75 -22.21
CA TRP A 15 -10.01 -11.67 -21.06
C TRP A 15 -11.29 -10.86 -21.37
N VAL A 16 -11.15 -9.78 -22.15
CA VAL A 16 -12.25 -8.93 -22.63
C VAL A 16 -13.24 -9.71 -23.53
N GLU A 17 -12.75 -10.63 -24.37
CA GLU A 17 -13.59 -11.48 -25.22
C GLU A 17 -14.23 -12.64 -24.45
N LYS A 18 -13.57 -13.12 -23.39
CA LYS A 18 -14.11 -14.17 -22.51
C LYS A 18 -15.35 -13.68 -21.75
N TYR A 19 -15.36 -12.43 -21.31
CA TYR A 19 -16.43 -11.84 -20.49
C TYR A 19 -17.27 -10.79 -21.23
N ARG A 20 -17.16 -10.68 -22.56
CA ARG A 20 -17.99 -9.77 -23.35
C ARG A 20 -19.48 -10.16 -23.18
N PRO A 21 -20.35 -9.24 -22.70
CA PRO A 21 -21.78 -9.49 -22.58
C PRO A 21 -22.39 -9.87 -23.93
N ALA A 22 -23.12 -10.99 -23.99
CA ALA A 22 -23.82 -11.42 -25.21
C ALA A 22 -25.17 -10.72 -25.37
N ARG A 23 -25.79 -10.32 -24.25
CA ARG A 23 -27.10 -9.67 -24.18
C ARG A 23 -27.00 -8.39 -23.37
N LEU A 24 -27.91 -7.44 -23.62
CA LEU A 24 -28.06 -6.25 -22.76
C LEU A 24 -28.42 -6.62 -21.31
N ASP A 25 -28.99 -7.81 -21.07
CA ASP A 25 -29.25 -8.34 -19.73
C ASP A 25 -27.98 -8.75 -18.98
N ASP A 26 -26.89 -9.06 -19.71
CA ASP A 26 -25.63 -9.55 -19.12
C ASP A 26 -24.68 -8.39 -18.73
N ILE A 27 -25.07 -7.14 -19.04
CA ILE A 27 -24.30 -5.95 -18.68
C ILE A 27 -24.46 -5.67 -17.19
N VAL A 28 -23.35 -5.73 -16.46
CA VAL A 28 -23.31 -5.40 -15.03
C VAL A 28 -23.24 -3.87 -14.84
N GLY A 29 -24.20 -3.31 -14.11
CA GLY A 29 -24.28 -1.87 -13.83
C GLY A 29 -25.04 -1.05 -14.88
N GLN A 30 -24.98 0.29 -14.76
CA GLN A 30 -25.58 1.23 -15.73
C GLN A 30 -27.07 0.97 -16.05
N ALA A 31 -27.87 0.57 -15.05
CA ALA A 31 -29.25 0.09 -15.23
C ALA A 31 -30.14 1.04 -16.04
N HIS A 32 -29.98 2.36 -15.87
CA HIS A 32 -30.72 3.37 -16.62
C HIS A 32 -30.36 3.36 -18.12
N ILE A 33 -29.07 3.21 -18.47
CA ILE A 33 -28.58 3.15 -19.84
C ILE A 33 -29.06 1.86 -20.51
N VAL A 34 -28.90 0.72 -19.83
CA VAL A 34 -29.35 -0.60 -20.31
C VAL A 34 -30.85 -0.58 -20.60
N LYS A 35 -31.66 0.02 -19.72
CA LYS A 35 -33.11 0.18 -19.91
C LYS A 35 -33.44 0.97 -21.18
N ARG A 36 -32.74 2.08 -21.44
CA ARG A 36 -32.92 2.88 -22.68
C ARG A 36 -32.53 2.10 -23.92
N LEU A 37 -31.39 1.40 -23.91
CA LEU A 37 -30.94 0.59 -25.04
C LEU A 37 -31.92 -0.53 -25.37
N LYS A 38 -32.46 -1.21 -24.34
CA LYS A 38 -33.53 -2.21 -24.53
C LYS A 38 -34.79 -1.60 -25.13
N HIS A 39 -35.13 -0.37 -24.77
CA HIS A 39 -36.26 0.33 -25.36
C HIS A 39 -36.02 0.61 -26.85
N TYR A 40 -34.86 1.19 -27.23
CA TYR A 40 -34.52 1.46 -28.64
C TYR A 40 -34.49 0.18 -29.48
N ALA A 41 -33.94 -0.91 -28.94
CA ALA A 41 -33.92 -2.20 -29.61
C ALA A 41 -35.33 -2.77 -29.84
N ARG A 42 -36.25 -2.61 -28.87
CA ARG A 42 -37.65 -3.07 -28.99
C ARG A 42 -38.47 -2.24 -29.97
N THR A 43 -38.24 -0.93 -30.03
CA THR A 43 -39.01 -0.02 -30.88
C THR A 43 -38.50 0.03 -32.32
N GLY A 44 -37.34 -0.57 -32.61
CA GLY A 44 -36.72 -0.54 -33.93
C GLY A 44 -36.23 0.85 -34.35
N SER A 45 -36.28 1.83 -33.45
CA SER A 45 -35.85 3.21 -33.69
C SER A 45 -34.53 3.44 -32.98
N MET A 46 -33.44 3.14 -33.67
CA MET A 46 -32.08 3.34 -33.17
C MET A 46 -31.62 4.76 -33.54
N PRO A 47 -31.50 5.70 -32.58
CA PRO A 47 -30.91 7.00 -32.87
C PRO A 47 -29.40 6.88 -33.10
N HIS A 48 -28.75 7.95 -33.52
CA HIS A 48 -27.29 8.03 -33.42
C HIS A 48 -26.89 8.01 -31.94
N LEU A 49 -26.12 7.00 -31.54
CA LEU A 49 -25.69 6.80 -30.15
C LEU A 49 -24.22 7.16 -29.99
N LEU A 50 -23.93 8.13 -29.12
CA LEU A 50 -22.59 8.41 -28.61
C LEU A 50 -22.47 7.83 -27.21
N PHE A 51 -21.65 6.79 -27.05
CA PHE A 51 -21.33 6.25 -25.74
C PHE A 51 -20.12 7.00 -25.18
N ALA A 52 -20.39 7.96 -24.31
CA ALA A 52 -19.39 8.64 -23.51
C ALA A 52 -19.57 8.20 -22.04
N GLY A 53 -18.68 7.35 -21.56
CA GLY A 53 -18.29 7.39 -20.14
C GLY A 53 -17.16 8.41 -20.03
N PRO A 54 -16.97 9.13 -18.93
CA PRO A 54 -15.90 10.11 -18.91
C PRO A 54 -14.53 9.40 -19.15
N PRO A 55 -13.77 9.76 -20.19
CA PRO A 55 -12.38 9.33 -20.27
C PRO A 55 -11.66 10.03 -19.11
N GLY A 56 -11.05 9.29 -18.18
CA GLY A 56 -10.52 9.92 -16.97
C GLY A 56 -11.60 10.45 -16.00
N VAL A 57 -12.61 9.63 -15.67
CA VAL A 57 -13.77 9.95 -14.79
C VAL A 57 -13.48 10.49 -13.38
N GLY A 58 -12.30 10.98 -13.05
CA GLY A 58 -12.01 11.38 -11.67
C GLY A 58 -11.91 10.16 -10.76
N LYS A 59 -11.20 9.11 -11.23
CA LYS A 59 -10.59 8.10 -10.36
C LYS A 59 -9.16 8.48 -10.05
N CYS A 60 -8.95 9.76 -9.82
CA CYS A 60 -7.66 10.35 -9.56
C CYS A 60 -7.57 10.76 -8.10
N LEU A 61 -6.34 10.79 -7.62
CA LEU A 61 -5.96 11.17 -6.29
C LEU A 61 -4.77 12.12 -6.40
N THR A 62 -4.54 12.93 -5.37
CA THR A 62 -3.46 13.92 -5.42
C THR A 62 -2.09 13.27 -5.38
N GLY A 63 -1.10 13.96 -5.95
CA GLY A 63 0.26 13.45 -6.10
C GLY A 63 0.94 13.03 -4.79
N ASP A 64 0.56 13.60 -3.65
CA ASP A 64 1.11 13.28 -2.32
C ASP A 64 0.62 11.95 -1.72
N ALA A 65 -0.36 11.28 -2.35
CA ALA A 65 -0.81 10.00 -1.85
C ALA A 65 0.28 8.93 -2.01
N LYS A 66 0.42 8.10 -0.99
CA LYS A 66 1.43 7.05 -0.95
C LYS A 66 0.95 5.79 -1.69
N VAL A 67 1.88 5.17 -2.42
CA VAL A 67 1.68 3.91 -3.13
C VAL A 67 2.89 3.01 -2.90
N ILE A 68 2.66 1.70 -2.80
CA ILE A 68 3.73 0.71 -2.84
C ILE A 68 3.83 0.23 -4.28
N ALA A 69 4.96 0.52 -4.93
CA ALA A 69 5.23 0.18 -6.32
C ALA A 69 6.52 -0.64 -6.39
N ASN A 70 6.46 -1.84 -6.96
CA ASN A 70 7.59 -2.79 -7.02
C ASN A 70 8.28 -3.00 -5.65
N GLY A 71 7.51 -3.11 -4.58
CA GLY A 71 8.02 -3.26 -3.20
C GLY A 71 8.47 -1.97 -2.51
N GLU A 72 8.54 -0.84 -3.21
CA GLU A 72 9.00 0.43 -2.65
C GLU A 72 7.83 1.36 -2.30
N LEU A 73 7.88 2.01 -1.13
CA LEU A 73 6.95 3.05 -0.76
C LEU A 73 7.37 4.39 -1.39
N THR A 74 6.51 4.95 -2.24
CA THR A 74 6.72 6.26 -2.90
C THR A 74 5.40 7.04 -2.92
N THR A 75 5.42 8.26 -3.43
CA THR A 75 4.20 9.01 -3.75
C THR A 75 3.78 8.75 -5.20
N ILE A 76 2.48 8.77 -5.46
CA ILE A 76 1.99 8.60 -6.84
C ILE A 76 2.51 9.72 -7.75
N GLY A 77 2.67 10.94 -7.23
CA GLY A 77 3.20 12.08 -7.96
C GLY A 77 4.63 11.84 -8.43
N GLU A 78 5.53 11.44 -7.54
CA GLU A 78 6.92 11.10 -7.90
C GLU A 78 6.99 9.94 -8.90
N LEU A 79 6.17 8.90 -8.67
CA LEU A 79 6.11 7.72 -9.55
C LEU A 79 5.69 8.11 -10.97
N VAL A 80 4.62 8.88 -11.10
CA VAL A 80 4.08 9.31 -12.40
C VAL A 80 5.02 10.32 -13.06
N GLU A 81 5.65 11.22 -12.30
CA GLU A 81 6.61 12.19 -12.86
C GLU A 81 7.83 11.50 -13.44
N ARG A 82 8.38 10.51 -12.71
CA ARG A 82 9.53 9.70 -13.13
C ARG A 82 9.26 8.92 -14.43
N ILE A 83 8.03 8.41 -14.60
CA ILE A 83 7.64 7.60 -15.76
C ILE A 83 7.22 8.48 -16.94
N GLY A 84 6.39 9.48 -16.68
CA GLY A 84 5.80 10.35 -17.69
C GLY A 84 6.71 11.48 -18.16
N ASN A 85 7.78 11.78 -17.41
CA ASN A 85 8.70 12.89 -17.67
C ASN A 85 7.95 14.22 -17.91
N GLY A 86 7.01 14.54 -17.03
CA GLY A 86 6.17 15.74 -17.11
C GLY A 86 4.96 15.66 -18.05
N ARG A 87 4.82 14.61 -18.87
CA ARG A 87 3.71 14.43 -19.82
C ARG A 87 2.35 14.38 -19.11
N PHE A 88 1.40 15.18 -19.59
CA PHE A 88 -0.01 15.08 -19.22
C PHE A 88 -0.73 13.99 -20.03
N GLY A 89 -1.68 13.32 -19.39
CA GLY A 89 -2.45 12.22 -19.96
C GLY A 89 -1.88 10.82 -19.65
N PRO A 90 -2.36 9.77 -20.36
CA PRO A 90 -1.87 8.41 -20.19
C PRO A 90 -0.44 8.25 -20.69
N THR A 91 0.39 7.59 -19.88
CA THR A 91 1.70 7.07 -20.27
C THR A 91 1.71 5.55 -20.09
N PRO A 92 1.93 4.74 -21.14
CA PRO A 92 2.03 3.30 -21.02
C PRO A 92 3.29 2.91 -20.24
N VAL A 93 3.23 1.83 -19.47
CA VAL A 93 4.33 1.33 -18.66
C VAL A 93 4.56 -0.16 -18.89
N LYS A 94 5.78 -0.62 -18.64
CA LYS A 94 6.15 -2.04 -18.66
C LYS A 94 6.83 -2.40 -17.35
N GLY A 95 6.41 -3.51 -16.74
CA GLY A 95 7.02 -4.04 -15.52
C GLY A 95 6.73 -3.25 -14.24
N LEU A 96 5.75 -2.33 -14.26
CA LEU A 96 5.28 -1.67 -13.04
C LEU A 96 4.21 -2.55 -12.38
N LYS A 97 4.38 -2.83 -11.09
CA LYS A 97 3.39 -3.46 -10.23
C LYS A 97 3.12 -2.57 -9.04
N VAL A 98 1.87 -2.55 -8.58
CA VAL A 98 1.47 -1.82 -7.37
C VAL A 98 0.77 -2.77 -6.40
N LEU A 99 0.93 -2.53 -5.11
CA LEU A 99 0.16 -3.25 -4.11
C LEU A 99 -1.31 -2.79 -4.19
N GLY A 100 -2.21 -3.71 -4.51
CA GLY A 100 -3.64 -3.48 -4.60
C GLY A 100 -4.44 -4.57 -3.91
N ILE A 101 -5.76 -4.40 -3.92
CA ILE A 101 -6.72 -5.38 -3.41
C ILE A 101 -7.41 -6.02 -4.63
N ASP A 102 -7.43 -7.35 -4.70
CA ASP A 102 -8.13 -8.10 -5.75
C ASP A 102 -9.65 -8.20 -5.47
N GLU A 103 -10.39 -8.84 -6.38
CA GLU A 103 -11.85 -9.02 -6.27
C GLU A 103 -12.27 -9.86 -5.05
N ASP A 104 -11.36 -10.70 -4.52
CA ASP A 104 -11.57 -11.50 -3.31
C ASP A 104 -11.24 -10.71 -2.02
N GLY A 105 -10.80 -9.45 -2.14
CA GLY A 105 -10.38 -8.63 -1.00
C GLY A 105 -8.96 -8.94 -0.49
N ARG A 106 -8.15 -9.68 -1.26
CA ARG A 106 -6.77 -10.04 -0.89
C ARG A 106 -5.77 -9.02 -1.42
N LEU A 107 -4.76 -8.71 -0.62
CA LEU A 107 -3.65 -7.86 -1.05
C LEU A 107 -2.72 -8.62 -1.98
N ARG A 108 -2.45 -8.06 -3.16
CA ARG A 108 -1.53 -8.62 -4.15
C ARG A 108 -0.79 -7.51 -4.90
N GLU A 109 0.35 -7.85 -5.47
CA GLU A 109 0.97 -7.02 -6.50
C GLU A 109 0.18 -7.16 -7.81
N LEU A 110 -0.37 -6.05 -8.27
CA LEU A 110 -1.15 -5.97 -9.50
C LEU A 110 -0.35 -5.25 -10.59
N PRO A 111 -0.27 -5.82 -11.81
CA PRO A 111 0.41 -5.15 -12.92
C PRO A 111 -0.32 -3.87 -13.30
N VAL A 112 0.44 -2.82 -13.60
CA VAL A 112 -0.05 -1.54 -14.11
C VAL A 112 0.29 -1.44 -15.59
N GLU A 113 -0.68 -1.07 -16.41
CA GLU A 113 -0.47 -0.86 -17.85
C GLU A 113 -0.23 0.61 -18.21
N TYR A 114 -0.86 1.52 -17.48
CA TYR A 114 -0.79 2.96 -17.72
C TYR A 114 -0.70 3.74 -16.41
N VAL A 115 0.05 4.83 -16.45
CA VAL A 115 -0.03 5.89 -15.44
C VAL A 115 -0.67 7.14 -16.04
N TYR A 116 -1.37 7.92 -15.23
CA TYR A 116 -2.10 9.09 -15.68
C TYR A 116 -1.70 10.33 -14.87
N LYS A 117 -1.44 11.43 -15.57
CA LYS A 117 -1.23 12.76 -14.99
C LYS A 117 -2.29 13.71 -15.53
N ASP A 118 -3.07 14.33 -14.64
CA ASP A 118 -4.12 15.26 -15.03
C ASP A 118 -4.30 16.39 -14.00
N LYS A 119 -5.16 17.35 -14.30
CA LYS A 119 -5.56 18.45 -13.42
C LYS A 119 -7.04 18.37 -13.11
N THR A 120 -7.40 18.80 -11.90
CA THR A 120 -8.79 18.98 -11.49
C THR A 120 -8.92 20.28 -10.72
N ASN A 121 -10.09 20.91 -10.81
CA ASN A 121 -10.43 22.11 -10.02
C ASN A 121 -11.15 21.76 -8.71
N GLU A 122 -11.58 20.50 -8.57
CA GLU A 122 -12.37 20.04 -7.44
C GLU A 122 -11.75 18.79 -6.82
N LEU A 123 -11.70 18.78 -5.49
CA LEU A 123 -11.17 17.69 -4.67
C LEU A 123 -12.04 17.49 -3.44
N VAL A 124 -12.28 16.24 -3.10
CA VAL A 124 -12.85 15.81 -1.83
C VAL A 124 -11.70 15.41 -0.91
N ARG A 125 -11.60 16.07 0.24
CA ARG A 125 -10.66 15.72 1.32
C ARG A 125 -11.37 14.83 2.33
N ILE A 126 -10.83 13.63 2.51
CA ILE A 126 -11.37 12.62 3.42
C ILE A 126 -10.39 12.46 4.56
N ARG A 127 -10.86 12.65 5.80
CA ARG A 127 -10.11 12.41 7.02
C ARG A 127 -10.79 11.31 7.83
N THR A 128 -10.05 10.25 8.10
CA THR A 128 -10.53 9.14 8.93
C THR A 128 -10.34 9.47 10.42
N GLY A 129 -11.12 8.84 11.30
CA GLY A 129 -10.95 8.98 12.75
C GLY A 129 -9.59 8.48 13.28
N LEU A 130 -8.87 7.67 12.49
CA LEU A 130 -7.51 7.21 12.78
C LEU A 130 -6.43 8.18 12.29
N GLY A 131 -6.80 9.38 11.83
CA GLY A 131 -5.88 10.43 11.39
C GLY A 131 -5.35 10.28 9.95
N ARG A 132 -5.71 9.21 9.21
CA ARG A 132 -5.38 9.11 7.77
C ARG A 132 -6.13 10.17 6.98
N GLU A 133 -5.44 10.79 6.03
CA GLU A 133 -6.00 11.77 5.11
C GLU A 133 -5.80 11.31 3.67
N LEU A 134 -6.81 11.50 2.83
CA LEU A 134 -6.78 11.23 1.41
C LEU A 134 -7.49 12.35 0.66
N LYS A 135 -6.92 12.80 -0.46
CA LYS A 135 -7.55 13.79 -1.35
C LYS A 135 -7.77 13.15 -2.70
N VAL A 136 -9.02 13.13 -3.13
CA VAL A 136 -9.45 12.47 -4.36
C VAL A 136 -10.38 13.37 -5.15
N THR A 137 -10.59 13.00 -6.40
CA THR A 137 -11.62 13.61 -7.24
C THR A 137 -13.02 13.18 -6.76
N PRO A 138 -14.08 14.01 -6.94
CA PRO A 138 -15.44 13.73 -6.45
C PRO A 138 -15.99 12.34 -6.80
N TYR A 139 -15.69 11.87 -8.01
CA TYR A 139 -16.15 10.60 -8.54
C TYR A 139 -15.31 9.38 -8.14
N HIS A 140 -14.26 9.55 -7.34
CA HIS A 140 -13.35 8.46 -6.98
C HIS A 140 -14.10 7.47 -6.07
N PRO A 141 -14.28 6.19 -6.49
CA PRO A 141 -15.00 5.22 -5.70
C PRO A 141 -14.11 4.71 -4.57
N LEU A 142 -14.66 4.68 -3.37
CA LEU A 142 -14.04 4.18 -2.16
C LEU A 142 -14.88 3.03 -1.63
N LEU A 143 -14.20 2.03 -1.09
CA LEU A 143 -14.85 0.85 -0.55
C LEU A 143 -15.38 1.16 0.85
N VAL A 144 -16.69 1.14 1.03
CA VAL A 144 -17.37 1.44 2.30
C VAL A 144 -17.98 0.18 2.88
N ASN A 145 -17.73 -0.04 4.18
CA ASN A 145 -18.38 -1.07 4.97
C ASN A 145 -19.54 -0.46 5.76
N ARG A 146 -20.77 -0.73 5.32
CA ARG A 146 -21.99 -0.22 5.96
C ARG A 146 -22.23 -0.91 7.30
N LYS A 147 -23.06 -0.31 8.15
CA LYS A 147 -23.37 -0.84 9.50
C LYS A 147 -23.97 -2.25 9.49
N ASN A 148 -24.64 -2.64 8.40
CA ASN A 148 -25.19 -3.98 8.18
C ASN A 148 -24.16 -5.00 7.66
N GLY A 149 -22.87 -4.64 7.56
CA GLY A 149 -21.80 -5.49 7.04
C GLY A 149 -21.71 -5.54 5.52
N ARG A 150 -22.57 -4.83 4.78
CA ARG A 150 -22.50 -4.76 3.31
C ARG A 150 -21.31 -3.91 2.91
N ILE A 151 -20.50 -4.45 2.00
CA ILE A 151 -19.39 -3.74 1.37
C ILE A 151 -19.87 -3.24 0.00
N GLU A 152 -19.67 -1.97 -0.27
CA GLU A 152 -20.01 -1.38 -1.57
C GLU A 152 -19.05 -0.24 -1.95
N TRP A 153 -18.97 0.02 -3.26
CA TRP A 153 -18.23 1.15 -3.80
C TRP A 153 -19.11 2.40 -3.76
N VAL A 154 -18.65 3.44 -3.05
CA VAL A 154 -19.33 4.73 -2.89
C VAL A 154 -18.42 5.82 -3.42
N LYS A 155 -18.94 6.79 -4.17
CA LYS A 155 -18.11 7.90 -4.64
C LYS A 155 -17.69 8.80 -3.49
N ALA A 156 -16.54 9.46 -3.62
CA ALA A 156 -16.05 10.38 -2.61
C ALA A 156 -17.04 11.52 -2.29
N GLU A 157 -17.74 12.05 -3.29
CA GLU A 157 -18.76 13.10 -3.12
C GLU A 157 -20.02 12.64 -2.37
N GLU A 158 -20.25 11.33 -2.30
CA GLU A 158 -21.42 10.70 -1.68
C GLU A 158 -21.12 10.18 -0.26
N LEU A 159 -19.89 10.38 0.24
CA LEU A 159 -19.51 9.95 1.59
C LEU A 159 -20.10 10.85 2.67
N GLU A 160 -20.55 10.23 3.75
CA GLU A 160 -21.05 10.95 4.92
C GLU A 160 -20.16 10.72 6.16
N PRO A 161 -20.03 11.71 7.06
CA PRO A 161 -19.35 11.51 8.33
C PRO A 161 -19.92 10.30 9.09
N GLY A 162 -19.04 9.36 9.45
CA GLY A 162 -19.42 8.11 10.11
C GLY A 162 -19.40 6.88 9.19
N ASP A 163 -19.26 7.07 7.87
CA ASP A 163 -18.97 5.96 6.97
C ASP A 163 -17.64 5.29 7.31
N ARG A 164 -17.61 3.96 7.19
CA ARG A 164 -16.44 3.15 7.52
C ARG A 164 -15.74 2.73 6.24
N LEU A 165 -14.60 3.36 5.94
CA LEU A 165 -13.78 2.98 4.80
C LEU A 165 -13.08 1.65 5.05
N ALA A 166 -13.18 0.74 4.08
CA ALA A 166 -12.41 -0.49 4.08
C ALA A 166 -10.95 -0.17 3.73
N VAL A 167 -10.06 -0.47 4.67
CA VAL A 167 -8.61 -0.33 4.52
C VAL A 167 -7.94 -1.63 4.91
N PRO A 168 -6.81 -1.98 4.29
CA PRO A 168 -6.03 -3.12 4.74
C PRO A 168 -5.56 -2.89 6.18
N ARG A 169 -5.77 -3.90 7.05
CA ARG A 169 -5.29 -3.86 8.45
C ARG A 169 -3.78 -3.96 8.54
N PHE A 170 -3.20 -4.74 7.64
CA PHE A 170 -1.77 -4.95 7.52
C PHE A 170 -1.41 -4.75 6.06
N LEU A 171 -0.38 -3.96 5.79
CA LEU A 171 0.30 -4.02 4.52
C LEU A 171 1.33 -5.14 4.66
N PRO A 172 1.44 -6.08 3.70
CA PRO A 172 2.61 -6.92 3.62
C PRO A 172 3.80 -5.96 3.51
N ALA A 173 4.50 -5.77 4.63
CA ALA A 173 5.83 -5.18 4.55
C ALA A 173 6.67 -6.12 3.68
N VAL A 174 7.77 -5.60 3.15
CA VAL A 174 8.86 -6.43 2.64
C VAL A 174 9.37 -7.25 3.83
N LEU A 175 8.62 -8.30 4.19
CA LEU A 175 8.85 -9.17 5.33
C LEU A 175 9.51 -10.43 4.77
N GLU A 176 10.74 -10.26 4.30
CA GLU A 176 11.70 -11.29 4.63
C GLU A 176 11.97 -11.13 6.14
N GLU A 177 12.10 -12.23 6.87
CA GLU A 177 12.55 -12.19 8.26
C GLU A 177 14.00 -11.64 8.28
N ASP A 178 14.14 -10.33 8.28
CA ASP A 178 15.42 -9.64 8.34
C ASP A 178 15.81 -9.48 9.83
N PRO A 179 16.84 -10.20 10.31
CA PRO A 179 17.29 -10.11 11.69
C PRO A 179 17.68 -8.68 12.08
N LEU A 180 18.19 -7.89 11.12
CA LEU A 180 18.56 -6.49 11.34
C LEU A 180 17.33 -5.62 11.57
N ALA A 181 16.26 -5.82 10.79
CA ALA A 181 15.00 -5.11 10.97
C ALA A 181 14.35 -5.44 12.33
N GLU A 182 14.36 -6.72 12.72
CA GLU A 182 13.89 -7.15 14.05
C GLU A 182 14.70 -6.49 15.17
N TRP A 183 16.03 -6.53 15.06
CA TRP A 183 16.93 -5.93 16.03
C TRP A 183 16.74 -4.41 16.16
N LEU A 184 16.60 -3.72 15.03
CA LEU A 184 16.29 -2.28 14.99
C LEU A 184 14.93 -1.98 15.63
N GLY A 185 13.93 -2.85 15.44
CA GLY A 185 12.62 -2.74 16.08
C GLY A 185 12.72 -2.72 17.60
N TYR A 186 13.46 -3.68 18.18
CA TYR A 186 13.73 -3.68 19.63
C TYR A 186 14.51 -2.43 20.07
N PHE A 187 15.54 -2.03 19.31
CA PHE A 187 16.36 -0.88 19.66
C PHE A 187 15.58 0.45 19.58
N ILE A 188 14.71 0.65 18.59
CA ILE A 188 13.89 1.86 18.48
C ILE A 188 12.81 1.90 19.58
N GLY A 189 12.29 0.73 19.97
CA GLY A 189 11.29 0.63 21.04
C GLY A 189 11.84 1.00 22.42
N ASP A 190 12.81 0.22 22.91
CA ASP A 190 13.34 0.36 24.29
C ASP A 190 14.88 0.44 24.35
N GLY A 191 15.52 0.70 23.22
CA GLY A 191 16.96 0.86 23.13
C GLY A 191 17.41 2.29 23.46
N HIS A 192 18.65 2.39 23.92
CA HIS A 192 19.35 3.64 24.15
C HIS A 192 20.80 3.49 23.70
N ALA A 193 21.37 4.52 23.09
CA ALA A 193 22.77 4.55 22.71
C ALA A 193 23.49 5.71 23.39
N ASP A 194 24.52 5.39 24.16
CA ASP A 194 25.28 6.34 24.97
C ASP A 194 26.05 7.33 24.09
N ALA A 195 26.02 8.62 24.40
CA ALA A 195 26.58 9.65 23.51
C ALA A 195 28.12 9.61 23.39
N GLN A 196 28.83 9.07 24.38
CA GLN A 196 30.28 9.21 24.52
C GLN A 196 31.05 7.89 24.39
N SER A 197 30.33 6.78 24.32
CA SER A 197 30.91 5.44 24.25
C SER A 197 30.26 4.56 23.18
N ASN A 198 30.85 3.40 22.96
CA ASN A 198 30.32 2.37 22.06
C ASN A 198 29.20 1.53 22.72
N VAL A 199 28.55 2.10 23.74
CA VAL A 199 27.56 1.40 24.54
C VAL A 199 26.17 1.66 23.98
N ILE A 200 25.43 0.58 23.82
CA ILE A 200 23.99 0.60 23.69
C ILE A 200 23.37 -0.27 24.79
N THR A 201 22.15 0.06 25.17
CA THR A 201 21.39 -0.67 26.18
C THR A 201 19.98 -0.92 25.67
N PHE A 202 19.41 -2.09 25.94
CA PHE A 202 18.01 -2.40 25.69
C PHE A 202 17.32 -2.75 27.02
N THR A 203 16.38 -1.93 27.45
CA THR A 203 15.75 -2.06 28.78
C THR A 203 14.34 -2.61 28.64
N ASN A 204 14.07 -3.82 29.11
CA ASN A 204 12.73 -4.41 29.02
C ASN A 204 12.49 -5.39 30.16
N THR A 205 11.27 -5.45 30.69
CA THR A 205 10.92 -6.35 31.80
C THR A 205 10.74 -7.80 31.34
N ASP A 206 10.39 -8.03 30.08
CA ASP A 206 10.23 -9.37 29.51
C ASP A 206 11.60 -10.01 29.19
N ALA A 207 11.90 -11.13 29.87
CA ALA A 207 13.14 -11.88 29.69
C ALA A 207 13.27 -12.50 28.28
N LYS A 208 12.16 -12.85 27.62
CA LYS A 208 12.19 -13.41 26.26
C LYS A 208 12.65 -12.37 25.25
N LEU A 209 12.16 -11.13 25.38
CA LEU A 209 12.58 -10.02 24.51
C LEU A 209 14.05 -9.68 24.72
N ARG A 210 14.51 -9.62 25.98
CA ARG A 210 15.94 -9.43 26.28
C ARG A 210 16.80 -10.54 25.69
N LYS A 211 16.40 -11.80 25.87
CA LYS A 211 17.12 -12.95 25.28
C LYS A 211 17.18 -12.86 23.75
N ARG A 212 16.05 -12.55 23.10
CA ARG A 212 15.99 -12.40 21.64
C ARG A 212 16.86 -11.25 21.15
N PHE A 213 16.85 -10.12 21.84
CA PHE A 213 17.73 -8.99 21.53
C PHE A 213 19.21 -9.37 21.64
N MET A 214 19.60 -10.12 22.69
CA MET A 214 20.97 -10.65 22.83
C MET A 214 21.34 -11.57 21.66
N GLU A 215 20.51 -12.57 21.34
CA GLU A 215 20.74 -13.50 20.22
C GLU A 215 20.93 -12.76 18.87
N LEU A 216 20.07 -11.80 18.57
CA LEU A 216 20.19 -10.98 17.37
C LEU A 216 21.46 -10.12 17.38
N THR A 217 21.80 -9.54 18.54
CA THR A 217 23.00 -8.72 18.69
C THR A 217 24.27 -9.54 18.44
N GLU A 218 24.38 -10.75 19.00
CA GLU A 218 25.51 -11.65 18.78
C GLU A 218 25.62 -12.06 17.31
N ARG A 219 24.49 -12.32 16.66
CA ARG A 219 24.45 -12.70 15.25
C ARG A 219 24.86 -11.57 14.30
N LEU A 220 24.42 -10.34 14.58
CA LEU A 220 24.59 -9.19 13.68
C LEU A 220 25.89 -8.43 13.91
N PHE A 221 26.41 -8.43 15.14
CA PHE A 221 27.55 -7.60 15.54
C PHE A 221 28.62 -8.46 16.21
N PRO A 222 29.56 -9.02 15.42
CA PRO A 222 30.61 -9.90 15.94
C PRO A 222 31.53 -9.27 16.99
N ASP A 223 31.59 -7.93 17.06
CA ASP A 223 32.39 -7.19 18.05
C ASP A 223 31.65 -6.96 19.38
N ALA A 224 30.39 -7.40 19.49
CA ALA A 224 29.54 -7.12 20.63
C ALA A 224 29.96 -7.88 21.89
N LYS A 225 30.18 -7.12 22.97
CA LYS A 225 30.30 -7.64 24.33
C LYS A 225 28.99 -7.40 25.07
N ILE A 226 28.27 -8.46 25.38
CA ILE A 226 26.90 -8.42 25.90
C ILE A 226 26.87 -8.84 27.37
N ARG A 227 26.09 -8.14 28.18
CA ARG A 227 25.80 -8.49 29.58
C ARG A 227 24.35 -8.15 29.93
N GLU A 228 23.60 -9.12 30.39
CA GLU A 228 22.33 -8.86 31.05
C GLU A 228 22.56 -8.32 32.47
N ARG A 229 21.88 -7.24 32.83
CA ARG A 229 21.96 -6.61 34.15
C ARG A 229 20.59 -6.63 34.80
N LEU A 230 20.50 -7.33 35.92
CA LEU A 230 19.31 -7.33 36.77
C LEU A 230 19.48 -6.25 37.84
N HIS A 231 18.45 -5.42 38.02
CA HIS A 231 18.46 -4.36 39.03
C HIS A 231 17.35 -4.60 40.06
N ARG A 232 17.58 -4.18 41.31
CA ARG A 232 16.58 -4.34 42.38
C ARG A 232 15.39 -3.38 42.25
N ASN A 233 15.64 -2.15 41.78
CA ASN A 233 14.65 -1.05 41.82
C ASN A 233 14.33 -0.47 40.43
N ARG A 234 14.73 -1.14 39.34
CA ARG A 234 14.43 -0.71 37.97
C ARG A 234 14.35 -1.92 37.05
N ALA A 235 13.78 -1.72 35.86
CA ALA A 235 13.70 -2.76 34.85
C ALA A 235 15.09 -3.32 34.50
N PRO A 236 15.22 -4.65 34.30
CA PRO A 236 16.42 -5.26 33.76
C PRO A 236 16.79 -4.68 32.39
N ASP A 237 18.08 -4.74 32.06
CA ASP A 237 18.54 -4.29 30.75
C ASP A 237 19.66 -5.17 30.20
N VAL A 238 19.77 -5.18 28.87
CA VAL A 238 20.88 -5.77 28.14
C VAL A 238 21.87 -4.65 27.84
N TYR A 239 23.06 -4.74 28.43
CA TYR A 239 24.18 -3.87 28.13
C TYR A 239 25.01 -4.47 27.00
N VAL A 240 25.27 -3.67 25.96
CA VAL A 240 26.08 -4.08 24.80
C VAL A 240 27.16 -3.03 24.57
N ASN A 241 28.41 -3.46 24.50
CA ASN A 241 29.51 -2.64 24.02
C ASN A 241 29.93 -3.16 22.64
N SER A 242 29.60 -2.40 21.58
CA SER A 242 29.88 -2.73 20.18
C SER A 242 30.07 -1.43 19.42
N LYS A 243 31.21 -1.30 18.74
CA LYS A 243 31.46 -0.16 17.85
C LYS A 243 30.57 -0.27 16.60
N MET A 244 30.40 -1.47 16.04
CA MET A 244 29.57 -1.71 14.85
C MET A 244 28.11 -1.32 15.10
N ALA A 245 27.52 -1.80 16.19
CA ALA A 245 26.13 -1.48 16.53
C ALA A 245 25.96 0.03 16.81
N LYS A 246 26.95 0.65 17.46
CA LYS A 246 26.94 2.10 17.73
C LYS A 246 27.00 2.92 16.44
N GLU A 247 27.88 2.55 15.51
CA GLU A 247 28.03 3.24 14.23
C GLU A 247 26.79 3.09 13.36
N LEU A 248 26.17 1.91 13.32
CA LEU A 248 24.89 1.68 12.63
C LEU A 248 23.80 2.61 13.18
N VAL A 249 23.57 2.57 14.50
CA VAL A 249 22.55 3.40 15.18
C VAL A 249 22.81 4.89 14.96
N LYS A 250 24.07 5.32 15.00
CA LYS A 250 24.45 6.70 14.71
C LYS A 250 24.23 7.06 13.24
N GLY A 251 24.58 6.18 12.32
CA GLY A 251 24.39 6.36 10.87
C GLY A 251 22.91 6.50 10.47
N LEU A 252 22.02 5.80 11.19
CA LEU A 252 20.58 5.91 11.03
C LEU A 252 19.96 7.11 11.78
N GLY A 253 20.76 7.91 12.50
CA GLY A 253 20.27 9.05 13.28
C GLY A 253 19.50 8.67 14.55
N LEU A 254 19.62 7.43 15.00
CA LEU A 254 18.93 6.86 16.16
C LEU A 254 19.71 7.02 17.48
N ALA A 255 20.95 7.54 17.41
CA ALA A 255 21.70 7.90 18.61
C ALA A 255 21.10 9.17 19.23
N GLY A 256 20.71 9.09 20.51
CA GLY A 256 19.95 10.13 21.19
C GLY A 256 20.52 11.53 21.00
N ARG A 257 19.70 12.44 20.45
CA ARG A 257 19.85 13.88 20.73
C ARG A 257 19.33 14.08 22.17
N LYS A 258 20.06 14.86 22.98
CA LYS A 258 19.56 15.32 24.29
C LYS A 258 18.11 15.76 24.10
N ALA A 259 17.17 15.13 24.81
CA ALA A 259 15.82 15.67 24.91
C ALA A 259 15.97 17.09 25.47
N GLU A 260 15.58 18.11 24.71
CA GLU A 260 15.30 19.40 25.30
C GLU A 260 14.25 19.15 26.38
N ARG A 261 14.59 19.50 27.61
CA ARG A 261 13.63 19.51 28.71
C ARG A 261 12.52 20.46 28.29
N VAL A 262 11.37 19.90 27.93
CA VAL A 262 10.12 20.66 27.88
C VAL A 262 9.81 21.00 29.33
N TYR A 263 10.12 22.24 29.72
CA TYR A 263 9.66 22.85 30.96
C TYR A 263 8.17 23.18 30.85
#